data_AF-A0A359CU38-F1
#
_entry.id   AF-A0A359CU38-F1
#
_cell.length_a   1.000
_cell.length_b   1.000
_cell.length_c   1.000
_cell.angle_alpha   90.00
_cell.angle_beta   90.00
_cell.angle_gamma   90.00
#
_symmetry.space_group_name_H-M   'P 1'
#
loop_
_entity.id
_entity.type
_entity.pdbx_description
1 polymer ?
#
loop_
_entity_poly.entity_id
_entity_poly.type
_entity_poly.pdbx_seq_one_letter_code
_entity_poly.pdbx_strand_id
1 'polypeptide(L)'
;MDFKNQILFILLIFLSRPLSADTIQKPDAFHPTKDTVIYCYCPDTFGVCLNESDTIELYKIKQIAIKDSLFLKPIGDIIITIASRYLDIPYGTPKRKYARQENLLIGFDKFNCVTLVETVLAIAKIIKANKIELNEFASELKRNRYRSGILGNFSSRLHYFSEWVYDNEKRGIVKDMSYIADSTVWGKKIHYMSSNKKKYKQLKKKETYNEMRQIEAELSKRKRFYIPLEKFDSCKTKIQNGDVLIMTVTTPGLDVSHTGFAIWKNDELYLLHASSKEKKVVLSEKNLKEYLTSNKKTNGILVARPQ
;
A
#
# COMPACT_ATOMS: atom_id res chain seq x y z
N MET A 1 24.80 -52.78 8.77
CA MET A 1 24.13 -52.76 10.08
C MET A 1 24.06 -51.30 10.51
N ASP A 2 23.22 -50.48 9.93
CA ASP A 2 21.75 -50.45 9.72
C ASP A 2 21.17 -49.34 10.59
N PHE A 3 20.52 -48.44 9.88
CA PHE A 3 20.07 -47.11 10.21
C PHE A 3 18.61 -47.23 10.62
N LYS A 4 18.32 -47.40 11.91
CA LYS A 4 16.95 -47.35 12.47
C LYS A 4 17.04 -47.42 13.99
N ASN A 5 16.99 -46.27 14.68
CA ASN A 5 16.42 -46.11 16.03
C ASN A 5 16.66 -44.71 16.64
N GLN A 6 16.29 -43.64 15.94
CA GLN A 6 16.09 -42.31 16.58
C GLN A 6 14.91 -41.50 15.97
N ILE A 7 13.84 -42.17 15.55
CA ILE A 7 12.56 -41.50 15.22
C ILE A 7 11.43 -42.37 15.76
N LEU A 8 11.13 -42.27 17.06
CA LEU A 8 9.86 -42.71 17.63
C LEU A 8 9.61 -42.15 19.05
N PHE A 9 9.62 -40.83 19.18
CA PHE A 9 9.01 -40.14 20.33
C PHE A 9 8.34 -38.88 19.77
N ILE A 10 7.04 -38.99 19.51
CA ILE A 10 5.98 -37.96 19.28
C ILE A 10 4.96 -38.60 18.33
N LEU A 11 4.28 -39.65 18.80
CA LEU A 11 3.04 -40.18 18.22
C LEU A 11 2.54 -41.29 19.13
N LEU A 12 1.90 -40.92 20.25
CA LEU A 12 1.03 -41.78 21.07
C LEU A 12 0.49 -41.02 22.28
N ILE A 13 -0.33 -39.98 22.05
CA ILE A 13 -1.40 -39.61 22.99
C ILE A 13 -2.60 -39.16 22.14
N PHE A 14 -3.25 -40.13 21.51
CA PHE A 14 -4.66 -40.00 21.12
C PHE A 14 -5.36 -41.27 21.58
N LEU A 15 -6.58 -41.08 22.09
CA LEU A 15 -7.55 -42.07 22.58
C LEU A 15 -7.45 -42.41 24.07
N SER A 16 -8.06 -41.55 24.91
CA SER A 16 -9.13 -41.99 25.84
C SER A 16 -9.66 -40.82 26.71
N ARG A 17 -10.80 -40.25 26.30
CA ARG A 17 -12.00 -39.91 27.11
C ARG A 17 -12.91 -38.93 26.34
N PRO A 18 -14.24 -39.09 26.42
CA PRO A 18 -15.18 -38.19 25.76
C PRO A 18 -15.18 -36.85 26.50
N LEU A 19 -14.81 -35.77 25.81
CA LEU A 19 -14.99 -34.41 26.31
C LEU A 19 -16.47 -34.07 26.22
N SER A 20 -17.08 -33.86 27.38
CA SER A 20 -18.42 -33.29 27.52
C SER A 20 -18.51 -31.99 26.72
N ALA A 21 -19.60 -31.83 25.97
CA ALA A 21 -19.93 -30.64 25.20
C ALA A 21 -20.35 -29.48 26.12
N ASP A 22 -19.48 -29.02 27.02
CA ASP A 22 -19.72 -27.87 27.89
C ASP A 22 -18.42 -27.37 28.55
N THR A 23 -17.42 -26.94 27.76
CA THR A 23 -16.42 -25.94 28.18
C THR A 23 -15.53 -25.53 26.99
N ILE A 24 -16.14 -24.90 25.98
CA ILE A 24 -15.40 -23.96 25.13
C ILE A 24 -15.64 -22.60 25.77
N GLN A 25 -14.66 -22.11 26.52
CA GLN A 25 -14.65 -20.73 26.96
C GLN A 25 -14.59 -19.87 25.70
N LYS A 26 -15.75 -19.28 25.34
CA LYS A 26 -15.85 -18.31 24.26
C LYS A 26 -14.76 -17.26 24.48
N PRO A 27 -14.01 -16.83 23.45
CA PRO A 27 -13.13 -15.69 23.60
C PRO A 27 -13.97 -14.54 24.14
N ASP A 28 -13.54 -13.96 25.27
CA ASP A 28 -14.26 -12.89 25.94
C ASP A 28 -14.72 -11.88 24.91
N ALA A 29 -16.04 -11.78 24.77
CA ALA A 29 -16.65 -10.78 23.92
C ALA A 29 -16.22 -9.43 24.49
N PHE A 30 -15.38 -8.72 23.75
CA PHE A 30 -15.01 -7.35 24.09
C PHE A 30 -16.30 -6.53 24.22
N HIS A 31 -16.67 -6.22 25.46
CA HIS A 31 -17.72 -5.28 25.77
C HIS A 31 -17.06 -3.91 25.90
N PRO A 32 -17.22 -3.01 24.91
CA PRO A 32 -16.79 -1.63 25.09
C PRO A 32 -17.57 -1.06 26.27
N THR A 33 -16.88 -0.77 27.37
CA THR A 33 -17.46 -0.08 28.51
C THR A 33 -17.93 1.31 28.05
N LYS A 34 -19.16 1.66 28.42
CA LYS A 34 -19.92 2.86 27.99
C LYS A 34 -19.24 4.21 28.25
N ASP A 35 -18.05 4.24 28.85
CA ASP A 35 -17.30 5.48 29.16
C ASP A 35 -16.03 5.67 28.32
N THR A 36 -15.84 4.88 27.26
CA THR A 36 -14.70 5.07 26.35
C THR A 36 -15.06 6.10 25.27
N VAL A 37 -15.42 7.32 25.68
CA VAL A 37 -15.46 8.48 24.78
C VAL A 37 -14.01 8.87 24.50
N ILE A 38 -13.36 8.19 23.56
CA ILE A 38 -12.04 8.59 23.09
C ILE A 38 -12.22 9.60 21.97
N TYR A 39 -11.90 10.85 22.32
CA TYR A 39 -11.82 12.01 21.46
C TYR A 39 -11.16 11.69 20.12
N CYS A 40 -11.68 12.29 19.05
CA CYS A 40 -10.92 12.44 17.81
C CYS A 40 -9.68 13.29 18.16
N TYR A 41 -8.57 12.64 18.46
CA TYR A 41 -7.35 13.31 18.92
C TYR A 41 -6.71 14.00 17.72
N CYS A 42 -6.95 15.30 17.59
CA CYS A 42 -6.27 16.16 16.63
C CYS A 42 -5.67 17.35 17.41
N PRO A 43 -4.61 17.15 18.21
CA PRO A 43 -3.99 18.23 18.97
C PRO A 43 -3.09 19.00 18.01
N ASP A 44 -3.59 20.15 17.55
CA ASP A 44 -2.89 21.39 17.17
C ASP A 44 -1.43 21.35 16.66
N THR A 45 -1.05 20.29 15.97
CA THR A 45 0.08 20.18 15.05
C THR A 45 -0.41 19.25 13.95
N PHE A 46 -0.59 19.73 12.71
CA PHE A 46 -0.87 18.91 11.50
C PHE A 46 -1.33 17.46 11.80
N GLY A 47 -2.59 17.31 12.22
CA GLY A 47 -3.01 16.20 13.07
C GLY A 47 -3.28 14.88 12.35
N VAL A 48 -3.04 13.77 13.04
CA VAL A 48 -3.47 12.44 12.60
C VAL A 48 -4.98 12.35 12.76
N CYS A 49 -5.70 11.97 11.69
CA CYS A 49 -7.16 11.84 11.69
C CYS A 49 -7.55 10.37 11.57
N LEU A 50 -8.12 9.79 12.63
CA LEU A 50 -8.60 8.40 12.69
C LEU A 50 -9.86 8.28 13.58
N ASN A 51 -10.51 7.11 13.58
CA ASN A 51 -11.60 6.76 14.48
C ASN A 51 -11.29 5.47 15.27
N GLU A 52 -12.17 5.09 16.20
CA GLU A 52 -11.98 3.89 17.03
C GLU A 52 -11.79 2.61 16.21
N SER A 53 -12.54 2.43 15.13
CA SER A 53 -12.40 1.25 14.26
C SER A 53 -11.02 1.16 13.60
N ASP A 54 -10.35 2.29 13.38
CA ASP A 54 -9.00 2.32 12.82
C ASP A 54 -7.96 1.79 13.83
N THR A 55 -8.10 2.15 15.11
CA THR A 55 -7.26 1.61 16.19
C THR A 55 -7.49 0.12 16.38
N ILE A 56 -8.75 -0.32 16.33
CA ILE A 56 -9.11 -1.75 16.43
C ILE A 56 -8.51 -2.55 15.29
N GLU A 57 -8.51 -2.02 14.05
CA GLU A 57 -7.91 -2.74 12.92
C GLU A 57 -6.39 -2.89 13.09
N LEU A 58 -5.69 -1.85 13.57
CA LEU A 58 -4.26 -1.96 13.85
C LEU A 58 -3.97 -2.99 14.95
N TYR A 59 -4.82 -3.09 15.98
CA TYR A 59 -4.71 -4.14 17.00
C TYR A 59 -4.87 -5.55 16.41
N LYS A 60 -5.85 -5.76 15.52
CA LYS A 60 -6.03 -7.05 14.82
C LYS A 60 -4.80 -7.41 13.98
N ILE A 61 -4.21 -6.43 13.31
CA ILE A 61 -2.97 -6.61 12.54
C ILE A 61 -1.83 -7.05 13.47
N LYS A 62 -1.67 -6.40 14.63
CA LYS A 62 -0.66 -6.78 15.64
C LYS A 62 -0.82 -8.24 16.09
N GLN A 63 -2.05 -8.67 16.37
CA GLN A 63 -2.33 -10.04 16.79
C GLN A 63 -1.92 -11.07 15.73
N ILE A 64 -2.23 -10.81 14.46
CA ILE A 64 -1.87 -11.71 13.35
C ILE A 64 -0.37 -11.70 13.10
N ALA A 65 0.27 -10.53 13.15
CA ALA A 65 1.70 -10.42 12.97
C ALA A 65 2.50 -11.22 14.02
N ILE A 66 2.02 -11.25 15.27
CA ILE A 66 2.59 -12.06 16.35
C ILE A 66 2.30 -13.54 16.11
N LYS A 67 1.02 -13.89 15.93
CA LYS A 67 0.57 -15.28 15.75
C LYS A 67 1.31 -16.00 14.62
N ASP A 68 1.47 -15.34 13.48
CA ASP A 68 2.04 -15.92 12.27
C ASP A 68 3.55 -15.61 12.13
N SER A 69 4.15 -14.99 13.16
CA SER A 69 5.57 -14.59 13.18
C SER A 69 5.99 -13.80 11.93
N LEU A 70 5.12 -12.88 11.47
CA LEU A 70 5.30 -12.18 10.19
C LEU A 70 6.60 -11.36 10.15
N PHE A 71 7.10 -10.87 11.29
CA PHE A 71 8.35 -10.14 11.38
C PHE A 71 9.58 -10.93 10.87
N LEU A 72 9.53 -12.27 10.92
CA LEU A 72 10.58 -13.15 10.38
C LEU A 72 10.47 -13.35 8.86
N LYS A 73 9.33 -13.05 8.25
CA LYS A 73 9.09 -13.26 6.82
C LYS A 73 9.78 -12.20 5.96
N PRO A 74 10.09 -12.50 4.68
CA PRO A 74 10.44 -11.48 3.69
C PRO A 74 9.38 -10.36 3.64
N ILE A 75 9.80 -9.12 3.42
CA ILE A 75 8.87 -7.97 3.41
C ILE A 75 7.76 -8.12 2.36
N GLY A 76 8.08 -8.73 1.21
CA GLY A 76 7.11 -9.03 0.15
C GLY A 76 5.97 -9.94 0.63
N ASP A 77 6.29 -10.96 1.43
CA ASP A 77 5.29 -11.89 1.98
C ASP A 77 4.43 -11.21 3.05
N ILE A 78 5.01 -10.32 3.86
CA ILE A 78 4.26 -9.49 4.81
C ILE A 78 3.26 -8.62 4.04
N ILE A 79 3.71 -7.95 2.98
CA ILE A 79 2.87 -7.10 2.14
C ILE A 79 1.70 -7.87 1.55
N ILE A 80 1.95 -9.04 0.95
CA ILE A 80 0.88 -9.86 0.37
C ILE A 80 -0.10 -10.35 1.43
N THR A 81 0.40 -10.77 2.59
CA THR A 81 -0.45 -11.19 3.72
C THR A 81 -1.37 -10.05 4.15
N ILE A 82 -0.83 -8.86 4.38
CA ILE A 82 -1.59 -7.69 4.83
C ILE A 82 -2.53 -7.16 3.75
N ALA A 83 -2.07 -7.03 2.51
CA ALA A 83 -2.90 -6.59 1.39
C ALA A 83 -4.09 -7.52 1.16
N SER A 84 -3.89 -8.83 1.29
CA SER A 84 -4.96 -9.83 1.12
C SER A 84 -6.05 -9.74 2.19
N ARG A 85 -5.73 -9.23 3.39
CA ARG A 85 -6.75 -8.98 4.43
C ARG A 85 -7.75 -7.91 4.04
N TYR A 86 -7.39 -7.02 3.12
CA TYR A 86 -8.26 -5.95 2.67
C TYR A 86 -9.05 -6.32 1.42
N LEU A 87 -8.97 -7.55 0.91
CA LEU A 87 -9.87 -8.02 -0.14
C LEU A 87 -11.32 -7.73 0.25
N ASP A 88 -12.12 -7.31 -0.73
CA ASP A 88 -13.51 -6.88 -0.59
C ASP A 88 -13.75 -5.56 0.18
N ILE A 89 -12.73 -4.91 0.73
CA ILE A 89 -12.89 -3.57 1.30
C ILE A 89 -13.31 -2.57 0.20
N PRO A 90 -14.35 -1.74 0.42
CA PRO A 90 -14.86 -0.85 -0.62
C PRO A 90 -13.84 0.14 -1.18
N TYR A 91 -13.99 0.43 -2.47
CA TYR A 91 -13.20 1.45 -3.14
C TYR A 91 -13.62 2.86 -2.71
N GLY A 92 -12.63 3.70 -2.38
CA GLY A 92 -12.84 5.11 -2.11
C GLY A 92 -11.82 5.71 -1.16
N THR A 93 -12.12 6.91 -0.67
CA THR A 93 -11.32 7.55 0.37
C THR A 93 -12.12 7.54 1.68
N PRO A 94 -11.52 7.13 2.80
CA PRO A 94 -12.14 7.26 4.12
C PRO A 94 -12.60 8.70 4.36
N LYS A 95 -13.72 8.87 5.06
CA LYS A 95 -14.21 10.18 5.49
C LYS A 95 -14.12 10.25 7.00
N ARG A 96 -13.51 11.31 7.54
CA ARG A 96 -13.44 11.60 8.98
C ARG A 96 -13.95 13.02 9.21
N LYS A 97 -14.79 13.21 10.24
CA LYS A 97 -15.56 14.44 10.51
C LYS A 97 -14.68 15.70 10.66
N TYR A 98 -13.45 15.52 11.13
CA TYR A 98 -12.53 16.62 11.46
C TYR A 98 -11.35 16.75 10.48
N ALA A 99 -11.37 16.06 9.34
CA ALA A 99 -10.37 16.22 8.29
C ALA A 99 -10.50 17.62 7.65
N ARG A 100 -9.85 18.62 8.25
CA ARG A 100 -9.76 20.00 7.78
C ARG A 100 -8.31 20.27 7.39
N GLN A 101 -8.08 20.91 6.24
CA GLN A 101 -6.73 21.09 5.67
C GLN A 101 -6.06 19.74 5.31
N GLU A 102 -4.78 19.76 4.95
CA GLU A 102 -4.02 18.53 4.69
C GLU A 102 -3.58 17.93 6.03
N ASN A 103 -4.23 16.83 6.43
CA ASN A 103 -3.98 16.08 7.67
C ASN A 103 -3.58 14.63 7.31
N LEU A 104 -2.87 13.95 8.21
CA LEU A 104 -2.59 12.53 8.03
C LEU A 104 -3.86 11.69 8.30
N LEU A 105 -4.63 11.45 7.26
CA LEU A 105 -5.82 10.59 7.32
C LEU A 105 -5.43 9.12 7.37
N ILE A 106 -5.83 8.44 8.44
CA ILE A 106 -5.79 6.99 8.59
C ILE A 106 -7.22 6.47 8.45
N GLY A 107 -7.37 5.41 7.65
CA GLY A 107 -8.65 4.73 7.51
C GLY A 107 -8.52 3.40 6.80
N PHE A 108 -9.16 2.37 7.36
CA PHE A 108 -9.13 1.00 6.83
C PHE A 108 -10.47 0.55 6.24
N ASP A 109 -11.51 1.40 6.32
CA ASP A 109 -12.86 1.11 5.85
C ASP A 109 -13.03 1.30 4.34
N LYS A 110 -12.13 2.05 3.70
CA LYS A 110 -12.11 2.29 2.24
C LYS A 110 -10.70 2.50 1.74
N PHE A 111 -10.42 1.99 0.54
CA PHE A 111 -9.16 2.24 -0.14
C PHE A 111 -9.34 2.70 -1.58
N ASN A 112 -8.50 3.63 -2.02
CA ASN A 112 -8.22 3.78 -3.44
C ASN A 112 -6.87 3.11 -3.73
N CYS A 113 -6.46 3.06 -5.00
CA CYS A 113 -5.24 2.35 -5.40
C CYS A 113 -4.00 2.86 -4.65
N VAL A 114 -3.88 4.18 -4.47
CA VAL A 114 -2.77 4.80 -3.76
C VAL A 114 -2.84 4.51 -2.26
N THR A 115 -3.97 4.77 -1.61
CA THR A 115 -4.07 4.63 -0.16
C THR A 115 -3.94 3.18 0.31
N LEU A 116 -4.32 2.20 -0.51
CA LEU A 116 -4.03 0.79 -0.25
C LEU A 116 -2.52 0.56 -0.17
N VAL A 117 -1.77 1.00 -1.19
CA VAL A 117 -0.32 0.82 -1.27
C VAL A 117 0.37 1.49 -0.09
N GLU A 118 0.11 2.78 0.15
CA GLU A 118 0.72 3.54 1.25
C GLU A 118 0.46 2.90 2.62
N THR A 119 -0.77 2.43 2.85
CA THR A 119 -1.18 1.82 4.13
C THR A 119 -0.50 0.46 4.34
N VAL A 120 -0.54 -0.41 3.34
CA VAL A 120 0.06 -1.75 3.43
C VAL A 120 1.58 -1.64 3.58
N LEU A 121 2.24 -0.73 2.87
CA LEU A 121 3.68 -0.52 3.01
C LEU A 121 4.05 -0.04 4.42
N ALA A 122 3.31 0.92 4.98
CA ALA A 122 3.54 1.40 6.33
C ALA A 122 3.34 0.27 7.37
N ILE A 123 2.28 -0.55 7.23
CA ILE A 123 2.05 -1.72 8.09
C ILE A 123 3.20 -2.73 7.96
N ALA A 124 3.60 -3.07 6.74
CA ALA A 124 4.64 -4.07 6.52
C ALA A 124 5.97 -3.64 7.13
N LYS A 125 6.30 -2.35 7.06
CA LYS A 125 7.51 -1.77 7.65
C LYS A 125 7.52 -1.90 9.18
N ILE A 126 6.41 -1.54 9.85
CA ILE A 126 6.32 -1.64 11.32
C ILE A 126 6.26 -3.08 11.81
N ILE A 127 5.65 -3.99 11.05
CA ILE A 127 5.70 -5.44 11.32
C ILE A 127 7.13 -5.94 11.19
N LYS A 128 7.82 -5.58 10.11
CA LYS A 128 9.20 -6.02 9.86
C LYS A 128 10.16 -5.53 10.94
N ALA A 129 9.94 -4.33 11.45
CA ALA A 129 10.68 -3.75 12.57
C ALA A 129 10.27 -4.30 13.95
N ASN A 130 9.23 -5.14 14.02
CA ASN A 130 8.62 -5.62 15.26
C ASN A 130 8.18 -4.47 16.21
N LYS A 131 7.64 -3.38 15.64
CA LYS A 131 7.20 -2.16 16.34
C LYS A 131 5.78 -1.76 15.94
N ILE A 132 4.82 -2.64 16.21
CA ILE A 132 3.44 -2.51 15.71
C ILE A 132 2.62 -1.63 16.64
N GLU A 133 2.86 -0.32 16.59
CA GLU A 133 2.17 0.69 17.39
C GLU A 133 1.57 1.79 16.50
N LEU A 134 0.53 2.47 16.98
CA LEU A 134 -0.17 3.50 16.19
C LEU A 134 0.76 4.66 15.77
N ASN A 135 1.65 5.09 16.67
CA ASN A 135 2.60 6.16 16.37
C ASN A 135 3.63 5.74 15.31
N GLU A 136 4.07 4.49 15.33
CA GLU A 136 4.99 3.92 14.34
C GLU A 136 4.30 3.83 12.98
N PHE A 137 3.05 3.34 12.95
CA PHE A 137 2.23 3.30 11.75
C PHE A 137 2.02 4.69 11.15
N ALA A 138 1.62 5.66 11.97
CA ALA A 138 1.40 7.04 11.54
C ALA A 138 2.70 7.68 11.02
N SER A 139 3.83 7.39 11.68
CA SER A 139 5.15 7.85 11.24
C SER A 139 5.50 7.30 9.86
N GLU A 140 5.39 5.98 9.65
CA GLU A 140 5.71 5.35 8.37
C GLU A 140 4.74 5.75 7.25
N LEU A 141 3.46 5.91 7.55
CA LEU A 141 2.47 6.42 6.59
C LEU A 141 2.78 7.85 6.17
N LYS A 142 3.11 8.72 7.14
CA LYS A 142 3.54 10.10 6.84
C LYS A 142 4.81 10.11 6.01
N ARG A 143 5.79 9.27 6.37
CA ARG A 143 7.05 9.14 5.64
C ARG A 143 6.79 8.74 4.20
N ASN A 144 5.90 7.80 3.89
CA ASN A 144 5.73 7.38 2.51
C ASN A 144 4.81 8.28 1.65
N ARG A 145 3.87 8.99 2.27
CA ARG A 145 2.84 9.79 1.59
C ARG A 145 3.26 11.22 1.24
N TYR A 146 4.17 11.80 2.03
CA TYR A 146 4.55 13.21 1.90
C TYR A 146 6.00 13.36 1.44
N ARG A 147 6.24 14.40 0.64
CA ARG A 147 7.57 14.74 0.11
C ARG A 147 8.54 14.96 1.26
N SER A 148 9.72 14.37 1.17
CA SER A 148 10.71 14.34 2.27
C SER A 148 10.19 13.72 3.59
N GLY A 149 9.02 13.08 3.59
CA GLY A 149 8.33 12.60 4.79
C GLY A 149 7.76 13.69 5.71
N ILE A 150 7.60 14.92 5.19
CA ILE A 150 7.15 16.07 5.96
C ILE A 150 5.71 16.40 5.57
N LEU A 151 4.78 16.18 6.50
CA LEU A 151 3.39 16.63 6.37
C LEU A 151 3.35 18.15 6.39
N GLY A 152 2.84 18.75 5.31
CA GLY A 152 2.61 20.18 5.18
C GLY A 152 1.24 20.46 4.60
N ASN A 153 1.16 21.32 3.58
CA ASN A 153 -0.08 21.62 2.88
C ASN A 153 -0.39 20.57 1.77
N PHE A 154 -1.43 20.80 0.97
CA PHE A 154 -1.80 19.91 -0.13
C PHE A 154 -0.64 19.60 -1.09
N SER A 155 0.23 20.56 -1.42
CA SER A 155 1.33 20.34 -2.36
C SER A 155 2.45 19.50 -1.77
N SER A 156 2.55 19.37 -0.44
CA SER A 156 3.51 18.48 0.24
C SER A 156 3.23 17.00 -0.02
N ARG A 157 2.00 16.61 -0.35
CA ARG A 157 1.65 15.22 -0.67
C ARG A 157 2.19 14.83 -2.05
N LEU A 158 2.67 13.59 -2.17
CA LEU A 158 3.19 13.03 -3.41
C LEU A 158 2.04 12.60 -4.34
N HIS A 159 1.46 13.55 -5.08
CA HIS A 159 0.30 13.28 -5.95
C HIS A 159 0.65 12.59 -7.28
N TYR A 160 1.86 12.77 -7.78
CA TYR A 160 2.36 12.12 -8.99
C TYR A 160 3.16 10.88 -8.61
N PHE A 161 2.70 9.70 -9.02
CA PHE A 161 3.27 8.46 -8.47
C PHE A 161 4.69 8.16 -8.99
N SER A 162 5.11 8.74 -10.11
CA SER A 162 6.54 8.71 -10.48
C SER A 162 7.40 9.57 -9.54
N GLU A 163 6.86 10.66 -8.98
CA GLU A 163 7.52 11.40 -7.91
C GLU A 163 7.53 10.60 -6.61
N TRP A 164 6.43 9.91 -6.30
CA TRP A 164 6.33 9.03 -5.14
C TRP A 164 7.46 7.99 -5.12
N VAL A 165 7.71 7.31 -6.25
CA VAL A 165 8.81 6.34 -6.37
C VAL A 165 10.16 7.01 -6.10
N TYR A 166 10.45 8.13 -6.78
CA TYR A 166 11.71 8.85 -6.64
C TYR A 166 11.98 9.34 -5.20
N ASP A 167 10.98 9.98 -4.58
CA ASP A 167 11.16 10.58 -3.25
C ASP A 167 11.33 9.49 -2.18
N ASN A 168 10.58 8.39 -2.30
CA ASN A 168 10.69 7.25 -1.39
C ASN A 168 11.99 6.46 -1.62
N GLU A 169 12.49 6.37 -2.85
CA GLU A 169 13.80 5.76 -3.14
C GLU A 169 14.94 6.54 -2.50
N LYS A 170 14.96 7.87 -2.66
CA LYS A 170 15.98 8.73 -2.04
C LYS A 170 16.03 8.57 -0.51
N ARG A 171 14.92 8.15 0.10
CA ARG A 171 14.77 7.96 1.55
C ARG A 171 14.82 6.49 1.98
N GLY A 172 15.17 5.57 1.09
CA GLY A 172 15.35 4.14 1.38
C GLY A 172 14.06 3.42 1.79
N ILE A 173 12.90 3.90 1.37
CA ILE A 173 11.60 3.27 1.65
C ILE A 173 11.29 2.20 0.59
N VAL A 174 11.61 2.51 -0.67
CA VAL A 174 11.55 1.59 -1.80
C VAL A 174 12.85 1.66 -2.60
N LYS A 175 13.06 0.71 -3.50
CA LYS A 175 14.08 0.77 -4.55
C LYS A 175 13.38 0.80 -5.90
N ASP A 176 13.77 1.70 -6.80
CA ASP A 176 13.22 1.74 -8.14
C ASP A 176 13.80 0.58 -8.96
N MET A 177 12.95 -0.41 -9.24
CA MET A 177 13.28 -1.57 -10.06
C MET A 177 12.93 -1.34 -11.54
N SER A 178 12.50 -0.13 -11.92
CA SER A 178 12.16 0.20 -13.31
C SER A 178 13.39 0.29 -14.20
N TYR A 179 14.59 0.19 -13.65
CA TYR A 179 15.89 0.14 -14.34
C TYR A 179 16.36 -1.29 -14.69
N ILE A 180 15.48 -2.28 -14.61
CA ILE A 180 15.84 -3.66 -15.02
C ILE A 180 16.20 -3.72 -16.52
N ALA A 181 17.08 -4.67 -16.86
CA ALA A 181 17.58 -4.89 -18.23
C ALA A 181 16.43 -4.75 -19.24
N ASP A 182 16.55 -3.80 -20.14
CA ASP A 182 15.59 -3.36 -21.17
C ASP A 182 14.65 -2.19 -20.82
N SER A 183 14.81 -1.50 -19.69
CA SER A 183 14.05 -0.26 -19.45
C SER A 183 14.28 0.83 -20.52
N THR A 184 13.29 1.70 -20.72
CA THR A 184 13.36 2.80 -21.71
C THR A 184 13.32 4.14 -20.98
N VAL A 185 14.10 5.13 -21.46
CA VAL A 185 14.04 6.51 -20.96
C VAL A 185 12.67 7.12 -21.29
N TRP A 186 11.97 7.60 -20.27
CA TRP A 186 10.64 8.19 -20.38
C TRP A 186 10.67 9.69 -20.10
N GLY A 187 10.77 10.48 -21.17
CA GLY A 187 10.75 11.94 -21.16
C GLY A 187 9.34 12.52 -21.14
N LYS A 188 8.56 12.24 -20.10
CA LYS A 188 7.18 12.72 -20.01
C LYS A 188 7.07 14.09 -19.34
N LYS A 189 6.45 15.04 -20.04
CA LYS A 189 6.05 16.33 -19.47
C LYS A 189 4.86 16.12 -18.53
N ILE A 190 5.00 16.58 -17.29
CA ILE A 190 3.98 16.48 -16.23
C ILE A 190 3.34 17.84 -16.05
N HIS A 191 2.02 17.90 -16.15
CA HIS A 191 1.25 19.14 -16.01
C HIS A 191 -0.26 18.90 -15.77
N TYR A 192 -0.68 17.67 -15.47
CA TYR A 192 -2.09 17.28 -15.49
C TYR A 192 -2.92 18.06 -14.46
N MET A 193 -2.45 18.15 -13.22
CA MET A 193 -3.18 18.81 -12.14
C MET A 193 -3.33 20.32 -12.40
N SER A 194 -2.26 21.02 -12.77
CA SER A 194 -2.37 22.46 -13.11
C SER A 194 -3.24 22.71 -14.34
N SER A 195 -3.11 21.87 -15.38
CA SER A 195 -3.95 21.97 -16.59
C SER A 195 -5.41 21.66 -16.32
N ASN A 196 -5.70 20.90 -15.26
CA ASN A 196 -7.04 20.48 -14.85
C ASN A 196 -7.46 21.09 -13.51
N LYS A 197 -7.03 22.32 -13.20
CA LYS A 197 -7.27 23.05 -11.94
C LYS A 197 -8.70 22.88 -11.38
N LYS A 198 -9.72 22.92 -12.24
CA LYS A 198 -11.15 22.80 -11.87
C LYS A 198 -11.51 21.47 -11.19
N LYS A 199 -10.75 20.39 -11.43
CA LYS A 199 -10.98 19.06 -10.82
C LYS A 199 -10.52 18.97 -9.36
N TYR A 200 -9.72 19.93 -8.88
CA TYR A 200 -9.07 19.87 -7.58
C TYR A 200 -9.45 21.09 -6.75
N LYS A 201 -10.25 20.88 -5.69
CA LYS A 201 -10.73 21.96 -4.81
C LYS A 201 -9.55 22.78 -4.23
N GLN A 202 -8.46 22.11 -3.86
CA GLN A 202 -7.28 22.70 -3.24
C GLN A 202 -6.55 23.65 -4.19
N LEU A 203 -6.59 23.39 -5.50
CA LEU A 203 -5.95 24.25 -6.50
C LEU A 203 -6.72 25.54 -6.75
N LYS A 204 -7.92 25.73 -6.18
CA LYS A 204 -8.60 27.04 -6.24
C LYS A 204 -7.76 28.14 -5.55
N LYS A 205 -6.98 27.78 -4.52
CA LYS A 205 -6.02 28.68 -3.86
C LYS A 205 -4.82 28.96 -4.79
N LYS A 206 -4.45 30.23 -4.91
CA LYS A 206 -3.41 30.68 -5.86
C LYS A 206 -2.03 30.13 -5.49
N GLU A 207 -1.75 30.08 -4.19
CA GLU A 207 -0.49 29.61 -3.61
C GLU A 207 -0.29 28.12 -3.95
N THR A 208 -1.27 27.28 -3.60
CA THR A 208 -1.24 25.84 -3.90
C THR A 208 -1.17 25.56 -5.41
N TYR A 209 -1.84 26.36 -6.24
CA TYR A 209 -1.74 26.24 -7.69
C TYR A 209 -0.32 26.53 -8.21
N ASN A 210 0.31 27.58 -7.71
CA ASN A 210 1.67 27.96 -8.11
C ASN A 210 2.71 26.93 -7.64
N GLU A 211 2.59 26.44 -6.40
CA GLU A 211 3.42 25.35 -5.86
C GLU A 211 3.33 24.11 -6.76
N MET A 212 2.12 23.68 -7.11
CA MET A 212 1.94 22.51 -7.99
C MET A 212 2.51 22.72 -9.38
N ARG A 213 2.44 23.94 -9.95
CA ARG A 213 3.10 24.24 -11.24
C ARG A 213 4.62 24.15 -11.17
N GLN A 214 5.22 24.58 -10.06
CA GLN A 214 6.66 24.47 -9.86
C GLN A 214 7.06 23.00 -9.72
N ILE A 215 6.34 22.21 -8.92
CA ILE A 215 6.54 20.76 -8.79
C ILE A 215 6.47 20.09 -10.17
N GLU A 216 5.41 20.36 -10.94
CA GLU A 216 5.22 19.82 -12.29
C GLU A 216 6.36 20.20 -13.26
N ALA A 217 6.87 21.43 -13.17
CA ALA A 217 8.01 21.87 -13.98
C ALA A 217 9.29 21.11 -13.62
N GLU A 218 9.58 20.93 -12.32
CA GLU A 218 10.74 20.14 -11.87
C GLU A 218 10.60 18.67 -12.24
N LEU A 219 9.42 18.08 -12.08
CA LEU A 219 9.14 16.73 -12.53
C LEU A 219 9.33 16.59 -14.05
N SER A 220 8.92 17.58 -14.84
CA SER A 220 9.06 17.52 -16.30
C SER A 220 10.51 17.53 -16.78
N LYS A 221 11.46 18.05 -15.99
CA LYS A 221 12.89 18.03 -16.32
C LYS A 221 13.55 16.68 -16.08
N ARG A 222 12.92 15.80 -15.30
CA ARG A 222 13.53 14.53 -14.87
C ARG A 222 13.43 13.47 -15.96
N LYS A 223 14.56 12.83 -16.25
CA LYS A 223 14.57 11.55 -16.95
C LYS A 223 14.10 10.46 -15.98
N ARG A 224 13.22 9.59 -16.46
CA ARG A 224 12.71 8.42 -15.73
C ARG A 224 12.95 7.18 -16.57
N PHE A 225 12.86 6.03 -15.95
CA PHE A 225 12.86 4.74 -16.64
C PHE A 225 11.55 4.06 -16.36
N TYR A 226 11.04 3.35 -17.36
CA TYR A 226 9.85 2.52 -17.23
C TYR A 226 10.04 1.28 -18.07
N ILE A 227 9.22 0.26 -17.79
CA ILE A 227 9.16 -0.98 -18.56
C ILE A 227 7.98 -0.86 -19.53
N PRO A 228 8.22 -0.67 -20.84
CA PRO A 228 7.17 -0.72 -21.85
C PRO A 228 6.47 -2.08 -21.87
N LEU A 229 5.21 -2.13 -22.33
CA LEU A 229 4.43 -3.37 -22.35
C LEU A 229 5.07 -4.46 -23.20
N GLU A 230 5.68 -4.09 -24.33
CA GLU A 230 6.37 -5.01 -25.24
C GLU A 230 7.63 -5.65 -24.62
N LYS A 231 8.17 -5.06 -23.53
CA LYS A 231 9.32 -5.57 -22.80
C LYS A 231 8.96 -6.23 -21.47
N PHE A 232 7.65 -6.33 -21.17
CA PHE A 232 7.20 -6.89 -19.89
C PHE A 232 7.68 -8.33 -19.69
N ASP A 233 7.62 -9.18 -20.72
CA ASP A 233 7.97 -10.60 -20.58
C ASP A 233 9.46 -10.84 -20.30
N SER A 234 10.37 -10.02 -20.86
CA SER A 234 11.81 -10.14 -20.56
C SER A 234 12.16 -9.73 -19.13
N CYS A 235 11.25 -8.98 -18.51
CA CYS A 235 11.43 -8.34 -17.22
C CYS A 235 10.64 -9.01 -16.08
N LYS A 236 9.54 -9.70 -16.39
CA LYS A 236 8.56 -10.16 -15.39
C LYS A 236 9.17 -11.04 -14.30
N THR A 237 10.15 -11.87 -14.64
CA THR A 237 10.83 -12.78 -13.70
C THR A 237 11.64 -12.06 -12.63
N LYS A 238 11.93 -10.77 -12.81
CA LYS A 238 12.61 -9.94 -11.81
C LYS A 238 11.63 -9.32 -10.82
N ILE A 239 10.33 -9.34 -11.11
CA ILE A 239 9.27 -8.84 -10.22
C ILE A 239 9.01 -9.88 -9.14
N GLN A 240 8.91 -9.44 -7.89
CA GLN A 240 8.72 -10.28 -6.72
C GLN A 240 7.36 -10.00 -6.06
N ASN A 241 6.91 -10.94 -5.22
CA ASN A 241 5.75 -10.73 -4.36
C ASN A 241 5.92 -9.45 -3.54
N GLY A 242 4.87 -8.64 -3.51
CA GLY A 242 4.83 -7.38 -2.75
C GLY A 242 5.58 -6.22 -3.40
N ASP A 243 6.20 -6.39 -4.58
CA ASP A 243 6.62 -5.25 -5.39
C ASP A 243 5.40 -4.38 -5.71
N VAL A 244 5.58 -3.06 -5.64
CA VAL A 244 4.57 -2.10 -6.05
C VAL A 244 4.61 -2.00 -7.57
N LEU A 245 3.47 -2.26 -8.21
CA LEU A 245 3.27 -2.12 -9.64
C LEU A 245 2.58 -0.79 -9.90
N ILE A 246 3.20 0.07 -10.70
CA ILE A 246 2.73 1.42 -10.99
C ILE A 246 2.47 1.54 -12.49
N MET A 247 1.21 1.67 -12.92
CA MET A 247 0.86 1.67 -14.33
C MET A 247 0.99 3.06 -14.96
N THR A 248 1.97 3.19 -15.87
CA THR A 248 2.19 4.41 -16.65
C THR A 248 1.14 4.55 -17.73
N VAL A 249 0.81 5.79 -18.11
CA VAL A 249 -0.19 6.07 -19.14
C VAL A 249 0.30 6.98 -20.25
N THR A 250 -0.43 7.01 -21.37
CA THR A 250 -0.22 7.94 -22.49
C THR A 250 -0.94 9.28 -22.31
N THR A 251 -1.84 9.39 -21.33
CA THR A 251 -2.64 10.61 -21.10
C THR A 251 -1.74 11.85 -20.97
N PRO A 252 -1.97 12.94 -21.73
CA PRO A 252 -1.13 14.13 -21.68
C PRO A 252 -1.01 14.71 -20.27
N GLY A 253 0.22 15.01 -19.85
CA GLY A 253 0.52 15.62 -18.55
C GLY A 253 0.44 14.71 -17.32
N LEU A 254 -0.06 13.47 -17.45
CA LEU A 254 -0.27 12.53 -16.33
C LEU A 254 0.68 11.33 -16.44
N ASP A 255 1.52 11.08 -15.46
CA ASP A 255 2.43 9.93 -15.45
C ASP A 255 1.69 8.60 -15.26
N VAL A 256 0.99 8.47 -14.14
CA VAL A 256 0.46 7.20 -13.63
C VAL A 256 -1.05 7.29 -13.50
N SER A 257 -1.75 6.19 -13.79
CA SER A 257 -3.20 6.10 -13.58
C SER A 257 -3.62 5.18 -12.45
N HIS A 258 -2.81 4.18 -12.12
CA HIS A 258 -3.18 3.12 -11.21
C HIS A 258 -1.97 2.47 -10.58
N THR A 259 -2.18 1.82 -9.44
CA THR A 259 -1.13 1.11 -8.71
C THR A 259 -1.72 -0.07 -7.92
N GLY A 260 -0.87 -1.03 -7.58
CA GLY A 260 -1.20 -2.15 -6.69
C GLY A 260 0.05 -2.97 -6.37
N PHE A 261 -0.15 -4.19 -5.87
CA PHE A 261 0.93 -5.11 -5.52
C PHE A 261 1.02 -6.27 -6.50
N ALA A 262 2.25 -6.67 -6.82
CA ALA A 262 2.56 -7.87 -7.57
C ALA A 262 2.37 -9.11 -6.69
N ILE A 263 1.63 -10.10 -7.18
CA ILE A 263 1.45 -11.39 -6.50
C ILE A 263 1.57 -12.54 -7.50
N TRP A 264 2.50 -13.45 -7.25
CA TRP A 264 2.69 -14.69 -8.00
C TRP A 264 1.73 -15.76 -7.50
N LYS A 265 1.05 -16.43 -8.43
CA LYS A 265 0.19 -17.59 -8.20
C LYS A 265 0.36 -18.56 -9.36
N ASN A 266 0.79 -19.79 -9.07
CA ASN A 266 0.99 -20.85 -10.07
C ASN A 266 1.83 -20.36 -11.27
N ASP A 267 2.99 -19.76 -11.00
CA ASP A 267 3.92 -19.22 -12.02
C ASP A 267 3.35 -18.11 -12.92
N GLU A 268 2.22 -17.52 -12.53
CA GLU A 268 1.62 -16.35 -13.17
C GLU A 268 1.58 -15.16 -12.21
N LEU A 269 1.81 -13.97 -12.76
CA LEU A 269 1.84 -12.73 -12.00
C LEU A 269 0.48 -12.04 -12.08
N TYR A 270 -0.05 -11.59 -10.95
CA TYR A 270 -1.34 -10.91 -10.83
C TYR A 270 -1.19 -9.58 -10.11
N LEU A 271 -2.26 -8.77 -10.14
CA LEU A 271 -2.34 -7.47 -9.49
C LEU A 271 -3.33 -7.51 -8.34
N LEU A 272 -2.87 -7.29 -7.11
CA LEU A 272 -3.73 -7.02 -5.96
C LEU A 272 -3.90 -5.50 -5.83
N HIS A 273 -5.13 -4.99 -6.01
CA HIS A 273 -5.38 -3.55 -6.03
C HIS A 273 -6.79 -3.15 -5.57
N ALA A 274 -6.94 -1.91 -5.12
CA ALA A 274 -8.24 -1.27 -4.99
C ALA A 274 -8.77 -0.87 -6.38
N SER A 275 -9.88 -1.46 -6.82
CA SER A 275 -10.45 -1.26 -8.16
C SER A 275 -11.64 -0.31 -8.12
N SER A 276 -11.58 0.79 -8.88
CA SER A 276 -12.76 1.66 -9.07
C SER A 276 -13.86 0.97 -9.88
N LYS A 277 -13.48 0.09 -10.81
CA LYS A 277 -14.40 -0.70 -11.64
C LYS A 277 -15.16 -1.72 -10.80
N GLU A 278 -14.44 -2.52 -10.01
CA GLU A 278 -15.03 -3.55 -9.14
C GLU A 278 -15.54 -2.97 -7.80
N LYS A 279 -15.31 -1.67 -7.56
CA LYS A 279 -15.71 -0.91 -6.38
C LYS A 279 -15.19 -1.47 -5.05
N LYS A 280 -14.12 -2.26 -5.07
CA LYS A 280 -13.49 -2.87 -3.90
C LYS A 280 -12.03 -3.25 -4.15
N VAL A 281 -11.31 -3.65 -3.11
CA VAL A 281 -9.99 -4.28 -3.23
C VAL A 281 -10.17 -5.70 -3.77
N VAL A 282 -9.43 -6.02 -4.82
CA VAL A 282 -9.52 -7.29 -5.53
C VAL A 282 -8.13 -7.79 -5.91
N LEU A 283 -8.01 -9.11 -6.06
CA LEU A 283 -7.02 -9.72 -6.92
C LEU A 283 -7.55 -9.67 -8.36
N SER A 284 -6.72 -9.26 -9.32
CA SER A 284 -7.13 -9.25 -10.72
C SER A 284 -7.53 -10.64 -11.20
N GLU A 285 -8.64 -10.74 -11.93
CA GLU A 285 -9.06 -12.01 -12.55
C GLU A 285 -8.08 -12.46 -13.64
N LYS A 286 -7.52 -11.50 -14.36
CA LYS A 286 -6.52 -11.69 -15.41
C LYS A 286 -5.12 -11.64 -14.81
N ASN A 287 -4.18 -12.37 -15.44
CA ASN A 287 -2.76 -12.15 -15.18
C ASN A 287 -2.37 -10.70 -15.51
N LEU A 288 -1.22 -10.26 -15.01
CA LEU A 288 -0.77 -8.89 -15.09
C LEU A 288 -0.56 -8.44 -16.55
N LYS A 289 -0.04 -9.31 -17.42
CA LYS A 289 0.18 -8.97 -18.83
C LYS A 289 -1.14 -8.61 -19.51
N GLU A 290 -2.13 -9.50 -19.40
CA GLU A 290 -3.47 -9.29 -19.95
C GLU A 290 -4.18 -8.10 -19.31
N TYR A 291 -4.01 -7.90 -18.00
CA TYR A 291 -4.53 -6.72 -17.31
C TYR A 291 -3.97 -5.44 -17.93
N LEU A 292 -2.65 -5.36 -18.09
CA LEU A 292 -1.97 -4.18 -18.63
C LEU A 292 -2.39 -3.89 -20.08
N THR A 293 -2.50 -4.91 -20.92
CA THR A 293 -2.88 -4.76 -22.33
C THR A 293 -4.38 -4.47 -22.53
N SER A 294 -5.22 -4.73 -21.53
CA SER A 294 -6.66 -4.48 -21.62
C SER A 294 -7.04 -2.99 -21.62
N ASN A 295 -6.18 -2.12 -21.09
CA ASN A 295 -6.39 -0.68 -21.06
C ASN A 295 -5.50 0.03 -22.08
N LYS A 296 -6.11 0.52 -23.17
CA LYS A 296 -5.43 1.23 -24.27
C LYS A 296 -4.61 2.46 -23.85
N LYS A 297 -4.88 3.03 -22.66
CA LYS A 297 -4.13 4.18 -22.15
C LYS A 297 -2.87 3.77 -21.39
N THR A 298 -2.77 2.52 -20.92
CA THR A 298 -1.58 2.00 -20.26
C THR A 298 -0.50 1.76 -21.31
N ASN A 299 0.70 2.26 -21.07
CA ASN A 299 1.84 2.07 -21.98
C ASN A 299 3.04 1.37 -21.34
N GLY A 300 2.95 1.01 -20.07
CA GLY A 300 4.03 0.35 -19.36
C GLY A 300 3.81 0.35 -17.84
N ILE A 301 4.86 -0.01 -17.11
CA ILE A 301 4.88 -0.01 -15.66
C ILE A 301 6.18 0.59 -15.12
N LEU A 302 6.09 1.18 -13.92
CA LEU A 302 7.21 1.28 -12.98
C LEU A 302 7.07 0.15 -11.97
N VAL A 303 8.19 -0.30 -11.42
CA VAL A 303 8.22 -1.31 -10.36
C VAL A 303 9.03 -0.74 -9.20
N ALA A 304 8.45 -0.68 -8.02
CA ALA A 304 9.15 -0.25 -6.81
C ALA A 304 9.19 -1.38 -5.78
N ARG A 305 10.39 -1.76 -5.33
CA ARG A 305 10.59 -2.83 -4.35
C ARG A 305 10.73 -2.27 -2.95
N PRO A 306 9.82 -2.59 -2.02
CA PRO A 306 9.93 -2.18 -0.61
C PRO A 306 11.24 -2.65 0.03
N GLN A 307 11.84 -1.79 0.86
CA GLN A 307 13.09 -2.05 1.60
C GLN A 307 12.83 -2.21 3.10
#